data_AF-A0A7R9W475-F1
#
_entry.id   AF-A0A7R9W475-F1
#
_cell.length_a   1.000
_cell.length_b   1.000
_cell.length_c   1.000
_cell.angle_alpha   90.00
_cell.angle_beta   90.00
_cell.angle_gamma   90.00
#
_symmetry.space_group_name_H-M   'P 1'
#
loop_
_entity.id
_entity.type
_entity.pdbx_description
1 polymer ?
#
loop_
_entity_poly.entity_id
_entity_poly.type
_entity_poly.pdbx_seq_one_letter_code
_entity_poly.pdbx_strand_id
1 'polypeptide(L)'
;LKKNYVKKELTDELGVLDTKLGGVIKEKLGIPVINNEAIVQVTRGIRQQLTNLIDGLGEEQLNAMVLGLGHSLSRYKLKFSPDKVDTMIVQAIGLLDELDKEINTYAMRAKEWYGWHFPEMARIVTENL
;
A
#
# COMPACT_ATOMS: atom_id res chain seq x y z
N LEU A 1 24.08 -3.76 -6.74
CA LEU A 1 24.91 -2.82 -7.52
C LEU A 1 26.37 -3.27 -7.66
N LYS A 2 27.11 -3.65 -6.60
CA LYS A 2 28.52 -4.13 -6.73
C LYS A 2 28.73 -5.38 -7.60
N LYS A 3 27.69 -6.19 -7.86
CA LYS A 3 27.76 -7.43 -8.67
C LYS A 3 27.69 -7.24 -10.19
N ASN A 4 27.26 -6.07 -10.68
CA ASN A 4 27.13 -5.81 -12.13
C ASN A 4 28.24 -4.90 -12.69
N TYR A 5 29.24 -4.55 -11.86
CA TYR A 5 30.46 -3.89 -12.35
C TYR A 5 31.35 -4.94 -12.99
N VAL A 6 31.17 -5.14 -14.30
CA VAL A 6 32.12 -5.92 -15.10
C VAL A 6 33.37 -5.05 -15.29
N LYS A 7 34.37 -5.23 -14.41
CA LYS A 7 35.76 -4.72 -14.51
C LYS A 7 35.99 -3.23 -14.21
N LYS A 8 37.16 -2.98 -13.62
CA LYS A 8 37.62 -1.75 -12.96
C LYS A 8 38.10 -0.64 -13.93
N GLU A 9 37.90 -0.82 -15.23
CA GLU A 9 38.35 0.07 -16.30
C GLU A 9 37.31 0.07 -17.44
N LEU A 10 36.07 0.46 -17.15
CA LEU A 10 35.13 0.81 -18.21
C LEU A 10 35.42 2.24 -18.65
N THR A 11 35.96 2.38 -19.86
CA THR A 11 35.91 3.63 -20.66
C THR A 11 34.49 3.98 -21.11
N ASP A 12 33.51 3.11 -20.85
CA ASP A 12 32.15 3.26 -21.32
C ASP A 12 31.40 4.34 -20.54
N GLU A 13 30.66 5.15 -21.28
CA GLU A 13 29.93 6.30 -20.78
C GLU A 13 28.55 5.87 -20.24
N LEU A 14 28.21 6.32 -19.03
CA LEU A 14 26.92 6.00 -18.42
C LEU A 14 25.90 7.13 -18.66
N GLY A 15 24.78 6.80 -19.30
CA GLY A 15 23.68 7.73 -19.45
C GLY A 15 22.85 7.87 -18.16
N VAL A 16 22.74 9.08 -17.61
CA VAL A 16 21.96 9.37 -16.40
C VAL A 16 21.01 10.55 -16.64
N LEU A 17 19.76 10.41 -16.19
CA LEU A 17 18.70 11.42 -16.36
C LEU A 17 18.88 12.66 -15.48
N ASP A 18 19.35 12.47 -14.25
CA ASP A 18 19.52 13.54 -13.27
C ASP A 18 21.00 13.92 -13.16
N THR A 19 21.31 15.18 -13.40
CA THR A 19 22.67 15.73 -13.34
C THR A 19 23.27 15.63 -11.93
N LYS A 20 22.46 15.75 -10.87
CA LYS A 20 22.91 15.63 -9.48
C LYS A 20 23.29 14.19 -9.14
N LEU A 21 22.47 13.23 -9.58
CA LEU A 21 22.80 11.80 -9.42
C LEU A 21 24.06 11.44 -10.22
N GLY A 22 24.21 12.01 -11.42
CA GLY A 22 25.40 11.85 -12.24
C GLY A 22 26.68 12.33 -11.53
N GLY A 23 26.61 13.49 -10.87
CA GLY A 23 27.72 14.00 -10.05
C GLY A 23 28.13 13.03 -8.93
N VAL A 24 27.15 12.55 -8.15
CA VAL A 24 27.40 11.60 -7.05
C VAL A 24 27.97 10.26 -7.56
N ILE A 25 27.52 9.79 -8.72
CA ILE A 25 28.03 8.55 -9.35
C ILE A 25 29.49 8.75 -9.80
N LYS A 26 29.79 9.88 -10.45
CA LYS A 26 31.15 10.20 -10.89
C LYS A 26 32.12 10.27 -9.70
N GLU A 27 31.72 10.92 -8.61
CA GLU A 27 32.53 11.00 -7.39
C GLU A 27 32.76 9.65 -6.72
N LYS A 28 31.72 8.82 -6.59
CA LYS A 28 31.81 7.56 -5.83
C LYS A 28 32.34 6.38 -6.63
N LEU A 29 32.16 6.38 -7.95
CA LEU A 29 32.41 5.21 -8.79
C LEU A 29 33.43 5.49 -9.90
N GLY A 30 33.80 6.76 -10.13
CA GLY A 30 34.83 7.13 -11.12
C GLY A 30 34.42 6.93 -12.58
N ILE A 31 33.13 6.70 -12.86
CA ILE A 31 32.61 6.44 -14.21
C ILE A 31 32.25 7.77 -14.90
N PRO A 32 32.60 7.95 -16.20
CA PRO A 32 32.14 9.10 -16.97
C PRO A 32 30.62 9.04 -17.17
N VAL A 33 29.91 10.09 -16.76
CA VAL A 33 28.45 10.20 -16.87
C VAL A 33 28.08 11.21 -17.93
N ILE A 34 27.13 10.86 -18.80
CA ILE A 34 26.55 11.75 -19.81
C ILE A 34 25.09 12.00 -19.44
N ASN A 35 24.68 13.25 -19.63
CA ASN A 35 23.28 13.66 -19.63
C ASN A 35 23.06 14.53 -20.87
N ASN A 36 22.50 13.94 -21.93
CA ASN A 36 22.19 14.61 -23.19
C ASN A 36 20.72 14.36 -23.56
N GLU A 37 20.19 15.12 -24.52
CA GLU A 37 18.80 14.95 -24.99
C GLU A 37 18.55 13.56 -25.57
N ALA A 38 19.56 12.93 -26.17
CA ALA A 38 19.47 11.58 -26.69
C ALA A 38 19.16 10.55 -25.58
N ILE A 39 19.83 10.64 -24.42
CA ILE A 39 19.57 9.79 -23.25
C ILE A 39 18.16 9.99 -22.71
N VAL A 40 17.64 11.22 -22.75
CA VAL A 40 16.25 11.51 -22.35
C VAL A 40 15.28 10.77 -23.29
N GLN A 41 15.51 10.82 -24.61
CA GLN A 41 14.66 10.11 -25.58
C GLN A 41 14.78 8.59 -25.45
N VAL A 42 16.00 8.07 -25.26
CA VAL A 42 16.23 6.63 -25.05
C VAL A 42 15.52 6.15 -23.79
N THR A 43 15.64 6.89 -22.68
CA THR A 43 14.92 6.56 -21.44
C THR A 43 13.42 6.61 -21.64
N ARG A 44 12.91 7.58 -22.41
CA ARG A 44 11.48 7.64 -22.73
C ARG A 44 11.00 6.38 -23.45
N GLY A 45 11.76 5.91 -24.45
CA GLY A 45 11.47 4.65 -25.15
C GLY A 45 11.49 3.44 -24.21
N ILE A 46 12.50 3.35 -23.35
CA ILE A 46 12.61 2.27 -22.34
C ILE A 46 11.39 2.27 -21.41
N ARG A 47 10.93 3.44 -20.95
CA ARG A 47 9.75 3.53 -20.08
C ARG A 47 8.46 3.11 -20.79
N GLN A 48 8.31 3.42 -22.08
CA GLN A 48 7.13 3.03 -22.86
C GLN A 48 7.05 1.52 -23.09
N GLN A 49 8.20 0.84 -23.15
CA GLN A 49 8.28 -0.61 -23.41
C GLN A 49 8.74 -1.41 -22.20
N LEU A 50 8.68 -0.84 -21.00
CA LEU A 50 9.29 -1.42 -19.79
C LEU A 50 8.79 -2.84 -19.48
N THR A 51 7.51 -3.09 -19.71
CA THR A 51 6.85 -4.39 -19.52
C THR A 51 7.30 -5.44 -20.53
N ASN A 52 7.69 -5.02 -21.73
CA ASN A 52 8.22 -5.91 -22.78
C ASN A 52 9.73 -6.13 -22.64
N LEU A 53 10.46 -5.19 -22.02
CA LEU A 53 11.91 -5.27 -21.84
C LEU A 53 12.32 -6.08 -20.60
N ILE A 54 11.40 -6.27 -19.65
CA ILE A 54 11.66 -7.00 -18.41
C ILE A 54 10.81 -8.27 -18.42
N ASP A 55 11.48 -9.42 -18.62
CA ASP A 55 10.82 -10.72 -18.58
C ASP A 55 10.14 -10.97 -17.23
N GLY A 56 8.87 -11.39 -17.28
CA GLY A 56 8.08 -11.71 -16.10
C GLY A 56 7.45 -10.51 -15.39
N LEU A 57 7.60 -9.29 -15.90
CA LEU A 57 6.96 -8.09 -15.34
C LEU A 57 5.60 -7.85 -16.01
N GLY A 58 4.53 -8.33 -15.37
CA GLY A 58 3.17 -8.06 -15.83
C GLY A 58 2.75 -6.60 -15.61
N GLU A 59 1.91 -6.06 -16.51
CA GLU A 59 1.34 -4.70 -16.37
C GLU A 59 0.57 -4.50 -15.06
N GLU A 60 -0.17 -5.52 -14.62
CA GLU A 60 -0.93 -5.47 -13.37
C GLU A 60 -0.01 -5.31 -12.14
N GLN A 61 1.08 -6.08 -12.10
CA GLN A 61 2.07 -6.01 -11.03
C GLN A 61 2.78 -4.66 -11.00
N LEU A 62 3.11 -4.12 -12.18
CA LEU A 62 3.71 -2.79 -12.29
C LEU A 62 2.76 -1.71 -11.79
N ASN A 63 1.48 -1.75 -12.17
CA ASN A 63 0.48 -0.79 -11.71
C ASN A 63 0.28 -0.86 -10.19
N ALA A 64 0.19 -2.06 -9.62
CA ALA A 64 0.10 -2.25 -8.17
C ALA A 64 1.35 -1.71 -7.44
N MET A 65 2.54 -1.95 -7.99
CA MET A 65 3.79 -1.44 -7.45
C MET A 65 3.85 0.09 -7.49
N VAL A 66 3.47 0.71 -8.62
CA VAL A 66 3.43 2.18 -8.76
C VAL A 66 2.47 2.81 -7.75
N LEU A 67 1.29 2.22 -7.57
CA LEU A 67 0.31 2.68 -6.58
C LEU A 67 0.85 2.58 -5.15
N GLY A 68 1.42 1.43 -4.78
CA GLY A 68 2.01 1.21 -3.47
C GLY A 68 3.15 2.17 -3.15
N LEU A 69 4.06 2.38 -4.11
CA LEU A 69 5.17 3.34 -3.98
C LEU A 69 4.66 4.78 -3.85
N GLY A 70 3.73 5.20 -4.71
CA GLY A 70 3.12 6.53 -4.66
C GLY A 70 2.44 6.81 -3.33
N HIS A 71 1.65 5.85 -2.83
CA HIS A 71 1.04 5.93 -1.49
C HIS A 71 2.10 6.02 -0.39
N SER A 72 3.11 5.15 -0.40
CA SER A 72 4.14 5.11 0.65
C SER A 72 4.93 6.42 0.75
N LEU A 73 5.35 6.96 -0.40
CA LEU A 73 6.09 8.22 -0.48
C LEU A 73 5.24 9.39 0.00
N SER A 74 3.97 9.42 -0.40
CA SER A 74 3.03 10.49 -0.01
C SER A 74 2.76 10.45 1.49
N ARG A 75 2.52 9.27 2.06
CA ARG A 75 2.31 9.10 3.52
C ARG A 75 3.54 9.55 4.31
N TYR A 76 4.75 9.17 3.87
CA TYR A 76 5.99 9.58 4.51
C TYR A 76 6.17 11.10 4.48
N LYS A 77 5.98 11.72 3.30
CA LYS A 77 6.16 13.16 3.12
C LYS A 77 5.12 13.99 3.88
N LEU A 78 3.88 13.52 3.93
CA LEU A 78 2.77 14.23 4.59
C LEU A 78 2.67 13.95 6.09
N LYS A 79 3.57 13.12 6.67
CA LYS A 79 3.48 12.66 8.06
C LYS A 79 2.09 12.12 8.40
N PHE A 80 1.50 11.35 7.50
CA PHE A 80 0.18 10.74 7.71
C PHE A 80 0.33 9.69 8.81
N SER A 81 0.10 10.08 10.08
CA SER A 81 0.18 9.15 11.21
C SER A 81 -1.10 8.32 11.26
N PRO A 82 -1.02 6.98 11.32
CA PRO A 82 -2.16 6.12 11.61
C PRO A 82 -2.89 6.51 12.90
N ASP A 83 -2.20 7.14 13.85
CA ASP A 83 -2.76 7.58 15.13
C ASP A 83 -3.78 8.74 15.01
N LYS A 84 -3.87 9.37 13.83
CA LYS A 84 -4.83 10.45 13.54
C LYS A 84 -5.97 9.99 12.63
N VAL A 85 -6.23 8.69 12.57
CA VAL A 85 -7.26 8.11 11.72
C VAL A 85 -8.53 7.92 12.54
N ASP A 86 -9.30 9.01 12.66
CA ASP A 86 -10.61 9.05 13.34
C ASP A 86 -11.62 8.04 12.76
N THR A 87 -11.34 7.50 11.57
CA THR A 87 -12.11 6.43 10.94
C THR A 87 -12.30 5.22 11.85
N MET A 88 -11.29 4.85 12.64
CA MET A 88 -11.43 3.69 13.55
C MET A 88 -12.42 3.95 14.69
N ILE A 89 -12.47 5.19 15.20
CA ILE A 89 -13.42 5.58 16.25
C ILE A 89 -14.83 5.59 15.68
N VAL A 90 -15.02 6.18 14.49
CA VAL A 90 -16.32 6.19 13.81
C VAL A 90 -16.81 4.77 13.53
N GLN A 91 -15.91 3.89 13.04
CA GLN A 91 -16.22 2.48 12.81
C GLN A 91 -16.58 1.75 14.11
N ALA A 92 -15.85 1.99 15.21
CA ALA A 92 -16.12 1.35 16.49
C ALA A 92 -17.47 1.76 17.09
N ILE A 93 -17.83 3.05 17.00
CA ILE A 93 -19.15 3.54 17.44
C ILE A 93 -20.26 2.91 16.60
N GLY A 94 -20.11 2.91 15.26
CA GLY A 94 -21.09 2.28 14.38
C GLY A 94 -21.27 0.79 14.66
N LEU A 95 -20.17 0.07 14.94
CA LEU A 95 -20.22 -1.34 15.31
C LEU A 95 -20.96 -1.54 16.64
N LEU A 96 -20.77 -0.65 17.62
CA LEU A 96 -21.46 -0.74 18.91
C LEU A 96 -22.97 -0.59 18.75
N ASP A 97 -23.42 0.38 17.94
CA ASP A 97 -24.84 0.58 17.63
C ASP A 97 -25.46 -0.64 16.91
N GLU A 98 -24.73 -1.24 15.98
CA GLU A 98 -25.15 -2.46 15.28
C GLU A 98 -25.30 -3.65 16.25
N LEU A 99 -24.32 -3.84 17.14
CA LEU A 99 -24.34 -4.90 18.14
C LEU A 99 -25.52 -4.76 19.11
N ASP A 100 -25.83 -3.56 19.59
CA ASP A 100 -26.97 -3.34 20.49
C ASP A 100 -28.30 -3.76 19.85
N LYS A 101 -28.46 -3.50 18.55
CA LYS A 101 -29.65 -3.91 17.80
C LYS A 101 -29.71 -5.43 17.61
N GLU A 102 -28.58 -6.05 17.28
CA GLU A 102 -28.49 -7.49 17.08
C GLU A 102 -28.72 -8.25 18.37
N ILE A 103 -28.10 -7.83 19.48
CA ILE A 103 -28.26 -8.45 20.80
C ILE A 103 -29.74 -8.42 21.21
N ASN A 104 -30.42 -7.29 21.05
CA ASN A 104 -31.85 -7.22 21.34
C ASN A 104 -32.68 -8.18 20.49
N THR A 105 -32.38 -8.26 19.19
CA THR A 105 -33.08 -9.17 18.27
C THR A 105 -32.87 -10.63 18.67
N TYR A 106 -31.62 -11.01 18.98
CA TYR A 106 -31.28 -12.36 19.39
C TYR A 106 -31.81 -12.71 20.77
N ALA A 107 -31.79 -11.77 21.72
CA ALA A 107 -32.36 -11.97 23.05
C ALA A 107 -33.88 -12.20 22.98
N MET A 108 -34.61 -11.41 22.18
CA MET A 108 -36.03 -11.67 21.94
C MET A 108 -36.24 -13.04 21.31
N ARG A 109 -35.44 -13.41 20.31
CA ARG A 109 -35.56 -14.73 19.65
C ARG A 109 -35.26 -15.89 20.59
N ALA A 110 -34.27 -15.75 21.46
CA ALA A 110 -33.91 -16.74 22.47
C ALA A 110 -35.02 -16.90 23.51
N LYS A 111 -35.62 -15.79 23.97
CA LYS A 111 -36.79 -15.81 24.87
C LYS A 111 -37.99 -16.48 24.23
N GLU A 112 -38.27 -16.21 22.97
CA GLU A 112 -39.33 -16.91 22.23
C GLU A 112 -39.08 -18.41 22.23
N TRP A 113 -37.89 -18.86 21.80
CA TRP A 113 -37.56 -20.29 21.71
C TRP A 113 -37.61 -21.00 23.05
N TYR A 114 -37.03 -20.43 24.11
CA TYR A 114 -37.09 -21.02 25.44
C TYR A 114 -38.48 -20.94 26.08
N GLY A 115 -39.26 -19.92 25.75
CA GLY A 115 -40.63 -19.74 26.22
C GLY A 115 -41.57 -20.88 25.81
N TRP A 116 -41.28 -21.59 24.71
CA TRP A 116 -42.02 -22.81 24.33
C TRP A 116 -41.84 -23.96 25.33
N HIS A 117 -40.69 -24.04 26.00
CA HIS A 117 -40.41 -25.09 26.97
C HIS A 117 -40.69 -24.65 28.41
N PHE A 118 -40.33 -23.43 28.78
CA PHE A 118 -40.52 -22.89 30.13
C PHE A 118 -41.13 -21.47 30.08
N PRO A 119 -42.46 -21.35 29.88
CA PRO A 119 -43.13 -20.08 29.59
C PRO A 119 -43.10 -19.08 30.76
N GLU A 120 -42.97 -19.57 32.01
CA GLU A 120 -42.89 -18.71 33.19
C GLU A 120 -41.58 -17.89 33.24
N MET A 121 -40.52 -18.34 32.54
CA MET A 121 -39.23 -17.66 32.49
C MET A 121 -39.34 -16.24 31.92
N ALA A 122 -40.18 -16.05 30.90
CA ALA A 122 -40.38 -14.76 30.26
C ALA A 122 -40.99 -13.71 31.20
N ARG A 123 -41.71 -14.15 32.26
CA ARG A 123 -42.26 -13.27 33.30
C ARG A 123 -41.25 -12.93 34.39
N ILE A 124 -40.25 -13.78 34.61
CA ILE A 124 -39.25 -13.63 35.67
C ILE A 124 -38.05 -12.83 35.17
N VAL A 125 -37.62 -13.07 33.92
CA VAL A 125 -36.47 -12.39 33.30
C VAL A 125 -36.96 -11.34 32.31
N THR A 126 -37.18 -10.12 32.80
CA THR A 126 -37.72 -9.01 32.01
C THR A 126 -36.67 -8.34 31.12
N GLU A 127 -35.41 -8.28 31.56
CA GLU A 127 -34.33 -7.66 30.79
C GLU A 127 -33.76 -8.63 29.75
N ASN A 128 -33.37 -8.10 28.59
CA ASN A 128 -32.78 -8.86 27.48
C ASN A 128 -31.25 -8.93 27.59
N LEU A 129 -30.66 -8.11 28.47
CA LEU A 129 -29.25 -8.01 28.77
C LEU A 129 -29.07 -7.97 30.29
#